data_AF-A0A2W4WCA0-F1
#
_entry.id   AF-A0A2W4WCA0-F1
#
_cell.length_a   1.000
_cell.length_b   1.000
_cell.length_c   1.000
_cell.angle_alpha   90.00
_cell.angle_beta   90.00
_cell.angle_gamma   90.00
#
_symmetry.space_group_name_H-M   'P 1'
#
loop_
_entity.id
_entity.type
_entity.pdbx_description
1 polymer ?
#
loop_
_entity_poly.entity_id
_entity_poly.type
_entity_poly.pdbx_seq_one_letter_code
_entity_poly.pdbx_strand_id
1 'polypeptide(L)'
;MLQTQKSLKSRFRAIWTSILLTAPPQFSTRLESLIESVVDDSISSLELTDKLELSIVAIAIGAYWHQDLQEVRSRVLALQSRSAADIEELVLAYAIAYGCRQEFQPQLFINQVCHDFSKRRALSRDLESQTRCLDRLQLAQKLVDEGASTIAAHQLDPKLDDRLSDAIASSLYYLLSTPHSWSLITNRAQKHNLRIAIQSGAMAAAYLGEVGEPINLDAKNYEIVKTGALLGDKLWAIWAGVYDSNCSR
;
A
#
# COMPACT_ATOMS: atom_id res chain seq x y z
N MET A 1 -6.50 4.60 -23.52
CA MET A 1 -6.18 3.17 -23.64
C MET A 1 -6.98 2.44 -22.59
N LEU A 2 -7.82 1.47 -22.98
CA LEU A 2 -8.48 0.58 -22.04
C LEU A 2 -7.42 -0.33 -21.43
N GLN A 3 -7.15 -0.21 -20.13
CA GLN A 3 -6.26 -1.14 -19.44
C GLN A 3 -6.87 -2.54 -19.54
N THR A 4 -6.16 -3.49 -20.14
CA THR A 4 -6.53 -4.91 -20.13
C THR A 4 -6.72 -5.33 -18.68
N GLN A 5 -7.91 -5.82 -18.34
CA GLN A 5 -8.22 -6.27 -16.99
C GLN A 5 -7.25 -7.39 -16.60
N LYS A 6 -6.33 -7.08 -15.68
CA LYS A 6 -5.43 -8.07 -15.07
C LYS A 6 -6.19 -8.86 -14.01
N SER A 7 -5.91 -10.16 -13.94
CA SER A 7 -6.51 -11.06 -12.95
C SER A 7 -6.09 -10.69 -11.53
N LEU A 8 -6.93 -11.04 -10.55
CA LEU A 8 -6.62 -10.85 -9.13
C LEU A 8 -5.30 -11.55 -8.74
N LYS A 9 -5.08 -12.76 -9.26
CA LYS A 9 -3.81 -13.49 -9.11
C LYS A 9 -2.60 -12.67 -9.58
N SER A 10 -2.72 -11.98 -10.72
CA SER A 10 -1.66 -11.09 -11.23
C SER A 10 -1.38 -9.93 -10.26
N ARG A 11 -2.43 -9.35 -9.67
CA ARG A 11 -2.31 -8.27 -8.68
C ARG A 11 -1.59 -8.74 -7.42
N PHE A 12 -1.94 -9.91 -6.90
CA PHE A 12 -1.24 -10.53 -5.77
C PHE A 12 0.25 -10.67 -6.06
N ARG A 13 0.62 -11.31 -7.19
CA ARG A 13 2.04 -11.42 -7.61
C ARG A 13 2.71 -10.06 -7.70
N ALA A 14 2.07 -9.08 -8.34
CA ALA A 14 2.64 -7.77 -8.58
C ALA A 14 2.92 -7.00 -7.27
N ILE A 15 2.02 -7.06 -6.29
CA ILE A 15 2.19 -6.39 -4.99
C ILE A 15 3.49 -6.86 -4.31
N TRP A 16 3.65 -8.17 -4.17
CA TRP A 16 4.81 -8.73 -3.45
C TRP A 16 6.10 -8.57 -4.23
N THR A 17 6.06 -8.73 -5.55
CA THR A 17 7.20 -8.41 -6.41
C THR A 17 7.60 -6.95 -6.27
N SER A 18 6.65 -6.01 -6.25
CA SER A 18 6.93 -4.58 -6.05
C SER A 18 7.63 -4.31 -4.73
N ILE A 19 7.16 -4.94 -3.65
CA ILE A 19 7.78 -4.79 -2.33
C ILE A 19 9.21 -5.32 -2.37
N LEU A 20 9.44 -6.53 -2.89
CA LEU A 20 10.78 -7.13 -2.92
C LEU A 20 11.76 -6.40 -3.85
N LEU A 21 11.29 -5.79 -4.93
CA LEU A 21 12.12 -4.94 -5.81
C LEU A 21 12.55 -3.63 -5.13
N THR A 22 11.79 -3.17 -4.14
CA THR A 22 12.01 -1.89 -3.47
C THR A 22 12.66 -2.05 -2.09
N ALA A 23 12.39 -3.15 -1.41
CA ALA A 23 12.87 -3.45 -0.07
C ALA A 23 14.36 -3.86 -0.07
N PRO A 24 15.03 -3.78 1.09
CA PRO A 24 16.39 -4.31 1.24
C PRO A 24 16.45 -5.82 0.92
N PRO A 25 17.55 -6.34 0.35
CA PRO A 25 17.64 -7.73 -0.14
C PRO A 25 17.34 -8.81 0.90
N GLN A 26 17.54 -8.52 2.19
CA GLN A 26 17.38 -9.47 3.29
C GLN A 26 15.93 -9.51 3.82
N PHE A 27 15.02 -8.74 3.21
CA PHE A 27 13.70 -8.52 3.74
C PHE A 27 12.69 -9.64 3.40
N SER A 28 13.03 -10.55 2.48
CA SER A 28 12.10 -11.60 2.00
C SER A 28 11.59 -12.53 3.11
N THR A 29 12.47 -13.01 3.99
CA THR A 29 12.08 -13.89 5.11
C THR A 29 11.17 -13.17 6.11
N ARG A 30 11.47 -11.90 6.39
CA ARG A 30 10.65 -11.08 7.28
C ARG A 30 9.28 -10.77 6.65
N LEU A 31 9.25 -10.52 5.35
CA LEU A 31 8.03 -10.29 4.58
C LEU A 31 7.09 -11.51 4.68
N GLU A 32 7.60 -12.72 4.49
CA GLU A 32 6.79 -13.94 4.58
C GLU A 32 6.17 -14.09 5.98
N SER A 33 6.96 -13.92 7.05
CA SER A 33 6.46 -13.99 8.43
C SER A 33 5.38 -12.94 8.74
N LEU A 34 5.53 -11.69 8.26
CA LEU A 34 4.52 -10.64 8.45
C LEU A 34 3.23 -10.97 7.69
N ILE A 35 3.34 -11.53 6.49
CA ILE A 35 2.20 -11.95 5.68
C ILE A 35 1.44 -13.10 6.37
N GLU A 36 2.16 -14.12 6.85
CA GLU A 36 1.55 -15.28 7.52
C GLU A 36 0.76 -14.84 8.75
N SER A 37 1.23 -13.84 9.49
CA SER A 37 0.49 -13.31 10.64
C SER A 37 -0.88 -12.72 10.28
N VAL A 38 -1.05 -12.21 9.06
CA VAL A 38 -2.33 -11.71 8.54
C VAL A 38 -3.24 -12.86 8.13
N VAL A 39 -2.67 -13.86 7.47
CA VAL A 39 -3.40 -15.06 7.00
C VAL A 39 -3.92 -15.88 8.18
N ASP A 40 -3.10 -16.09 9.20
CA ASP A 40 -3.41 -16.89 10.39
C ASP A 40 -4.26 -16.13 11.42
N ASP A 41 -4.70 -14.91 11.09
CA ASP A 41 -5.44 -14.03 11.99
C ASP A 41 -4.77 -13.77 13.35
N SER A 42 -3.44 -13.73 13.36
CA SER A 42 -2.63 -13.47 14.55
C SER A 42 -2.20 -12.01 14.67
N ILE A 43 -2.83 -11.11 13.91
CA ILE A 43 -2.53 -9.67 13.83
C ILE A 43 -2.61 -9.02 15.22
N SER A 44 -3.57 -9.43 16.05
CA SER A 44 -3.74 -8.91 17.41
C SER A 44 -2.60 -9.27 18.36
N SER A 45 -1.68 -10.16 17.97
CA SER A 45 -0.50 -10.54 18.75
C SER A 45 0.77 -9.80 18.31
N LEU A 46 0.72 -9.02 17.23
CA LEU A 46 1.86 -8.29 16.71
C LEU A 46 2.11 -7.00 17.50
N GLU A 47 3.33 -6.83 18.00
CA GLU A 47 3.83 -5.61 18.61
C GLU A 47 4.87 -4.96 17.68
N LEU A 48 4.38 -4.24 16.67
CA LEU A 48 5.20 -3.59 15.66
C LEU A 48 5.40 -2.11 16.01
N THR A 49 6.67 -1.72 16.10
CA THR A 49 7.11 -0.32 16.25
C THR A 49 7.72 0.22 14.96
N ASP A 50 8.16 -0.66 14.06
CA ASP A 50 8.75 -0.28 12.79
C ASP A 50 7.67 0.14 11.78
N LYS A 51 7.79 1.39 11.29
CA LYS A 51 6.81 1.99 10.36
C LYS A 51 6.76 1.30 8.99
N LEU A 52 7.86 0.65 8.58
CA LEU A 52 7.90 -0.09 7.33
C LEU A 52 7.14 -1.41 7.48
N GLU A 53 7.39 -2.16 8.55
CA GLU A 53 6.66 -3.39 8.86
C GLU A 53 5.16 -3.13 9.02
N LEU A 54 4.79 -2.05 9.71
CA LEU A 54 3.39 -1.59 9.79
C LEU A 54 2.76 -1.37 8.42
N SER A 55 3.48 -0.74 7.49
CA SER A 55 3.00 -0.51 6.13
C SER A 55 2.80 -1.82 5.38
N ILE A 56 3.70 -2.79 5.58
CA ILE A 56 3.62 -4.11 4.93
C ILE A 56 2.44 -4.92 5.47
N VAL A 57 2.23 -4.92 6.79
CA VAL A 57 1.06 -5.58 7.39
C VAL A 57 -0.24 -4.93 6.90
N ALA A 58 -0.30 -3.59 6.80
CA ALA A 58 -1.44 -2.90 6.23
C ALA A 58 -1.69 -3.27 4.75
N ILE A 59 -0.63 -3.39 3.94
CA ILE A 59 -0.71 -3.86 2.56
C ILE A 59 -1.25 -5.29 2.51
N ALA A 60 -0.77 -6.18 3.38
CA ALA A 60 -1.23 -7.56 3.46
C ALA A 60 -2.70 -7.66 3.88
N ILE A 61 -3.13 -6.89 4.88
CA ILE A 61 -4.54 -6.79 5.28
C ILE A 61 -5.41 -6.32 4.11
N GLY A 62 -5.00 -5.23 3.45
CA GLY A 62 -5.73 -4.68 2.31
C GLY A 62 -5.83 -5.65 1.14
N ALA A 63 -4.77 -6.40 0.84
CA ALA A 63 -4.74 -7.38 -0.24
C ALA A 63 -5.59 -8.62 0.09
N TYR A 64 -5.45 -9.18 1.29
CA TYR A 64 -6.12 -10.41 1.68
C TYR A 64 -7.63 -10.21 1.91
N TRP A 65 -8.02 -9.14 2.60
CA TRP A 65 -9.42 -8.84 2.92
C TRP A 65 -10.09 -7.90 1.92
N HIS A 66 -9.53 -7.72 0.72
CA HIS A 66 -9.95 -6.69 -0.25
C HIS A 66 -11.46 -6.70 -0.60
N GLN A 67 -12.15 -7.83 -0.48
CA GLN A 67 -13.59 -7.93 -0.77
C GLN A 67 -14.46 -7.29 0.32
N ASP A 68 -14.01 -7.25 1.56
CA ASP A 68 -14.76 -6.71 2.71
C ASP A 68 -13.96 -5.60 3.41
N LEU A 69 -14.33 -4.35 3.13
CA LEU A 69 -13.70 -3.18 3.75
C LEU A 69 -14.01 -3.08 5.25
N GLN A 70 -15.07 -3.72 5.76
CA GLN A 70 -15.31 -3.78 7.20
C GLN A 70 -14.27 -4.69 7.88
N GLU A 71 -13.90 -5.82 7.27
CA GLU A 71 -12.82 -6.68 7.74
C GLU A 71 -11.47 -5.97 7.68
N VAL A 72 -11.15 -5.31 6.55
CA VAL A 72 -9.93 -4.48 6.43
C VAL A 72 -9.83 -3.49 7.60
N ARG A 73 -10.91 -2.75 7.87
CA ARG A 73 -10.94 -1.79 8.98
C ARG A 73 -10.79 -2.48 10.32
N SER A 74 -11.54 -3.55 10.57
CA SER A 74 -11.51 -4.31 11.83
C SER A 74 -10.08 -4.78 12.16
N ARG A 75 -9.37 -5.36 11.19
CA ARG A 75 -8.00 -5.85 11.36
C ARG A 75 -6.98 -4.74 11.56
N VAL A 76 -7.09 -3.62 10.84
CA VAL A 76 -6.19 -2.48 11.08
C VAL A 76 -6.42 -1.88 12.46
N LEU A 77 -7.68 -1.71 12.90
CA LEU A 77 -7.99 -1.22 14.25
C LEU A 77 -7.50 -2.20 15.33
N ALA A 78 -7.58 -3.51 15.09
CA ALA A 78 -6.98 -4.51 15.97
C ALA A 78 -5.45 -4.35 16.08
N LEU A 79 -4.76 -4.08 14.95
CA LEU A 79 -3.33 -3.76 14.95
C LEU A 79 -3.02 -2.47 15.73
N GLN A 80 -3.86 -1.43 15.59
CA GLN A 80 -3.71 -0.17 16.35
C GLN A 80 -3.82 -0.38 17.86
N SER A 81 -4.47 -1.44 18.34
CA SER A 81 -4.58 -1.69 19.79
C SER A 81 -3.25 -2.08 20.45
N ARG A 82 -2.29 -2.62 19.69
CA ARG A 82 -1.02 -3.16 20.21
C ARG A 82 0.25 -2.66 19.53
N SER A 83 0.12 -2.02 18.37
CA SER A 83 1.26 -1.53 17.58
C SER A 83 1.16 -0.02 17.34
N ALA A 84 2.20 0.62 16.80
CA ALA A 84 2.15 2.06 16.46
C ALA A 84 1.35 2.38 15.17
N ALA A 85 0.51 1.45 14.69
CA ALA A 85 -0.37 1.68 13.55
C ALA A 85 -1.36 2.80 13.86
N ASP A 86 -1.73 3.56 12.83
CA ASP A 86 -2.73 4.61 12.93
C ASP A 86 -3.55 4.71 11.63
N ILE A 87 -4.23 5.83 11.41
CA ILE A 87 -5.08 6.10 10.25
C ILE A 87 -4.31 5.99 8.93
N GLU A 88 -3.00 6.27 8.90
CA GLU A 88 -2.17 6.11 7.69
C GLU A 88 -2.21 4.67 7.16
N GLU A 89 -2.05 3.69 8.05
CA GLU A 89 -2.12 2.26 7.70
C GLU A 89 -3.53 1.87 7.24
N LEU A 90 -4.58 2.47 7.80
CA LEU A 90 -5.95 2.21 7.35
C LEU A 90 -6.19 2.72 5.93
N VAL A 91 -5.74 3.95 5.63
CA VAL A 91 -5.81 4.53 4.28
C VAL A 91 -5.02 3.67 3.28
N LEU A 92 -3.83 3.22 3.65
CA LEU A 92 -3.01 2.33 2.83
C LEU A 92 -3.71 1.01 2.53
N ALA A 93 -4.26 0.35 3.57
CA ALA A 93 -4.97 -0.91 3.40
C ALA A 93 -6.20 -0.76 2.49
N TYR A 94 -6.93 0.36 2.62
CA TYR A 94 -8.04 0.69 1.72
C TYR A 94 -7.55 0.88 0.27
N ALA A 95 -6.47 1.63 0.05
CA ALA A 95 -5.93 1.84 -1.30
C ALA A 95 -5.58 0.51 -1.99
N ILE A 96 -4.96 -0.42 -1.25
CA ILE A 96 -4.64 -1.75 -1.75
C ILE A 96 -5.92 -2.55 -2.03
N ALA A 97 -6.88 -2.55 -1.10
CA ALA A 97 -8.15 -3.26 -1.24
C ALA A 97 -8.90 -2.80 -2.50
N TYR A 98 -9.05 -1.49 -2.69
CA TYR A 98 -9.67 -0.98 -3.91
C TYR A 98 -8.85 -1.32 -5.17
N GLY A 99 -7.52 -1.21 -5.11
CA GLY A 99 -6.63 -1.62 -6.19
C GLY A 99 -6.86 -3.06 -6.63
N CYS A 100 -7.13 -3.96 -5.70
CA CYS A 100 -7.47 -5.36 -5.98
C CYS A 100 -8.87 -5.55 -6.62
N ARG A 101 -9.83 -4.65 -6.36
CA ARG A 101 -11.25 -4.81 -6.72
C ARG A 101 -11.62 -4.50 -8.18
N GLN A 102 -10.70 -4.16 -9.08
CA GLN A 102 -10.98 -3.66 -10.45
C GLN A 102 -11.87 -2.38 -10.52
N GLU A 103 -12.42 -1.91 -9.40
CA GLU A 103 -13.25 -0.71 -9.27
C GLU A 103 -12.46 0.53 -8.84
N PHE A 104 -11.13 0.42 -8.72
CA PHE A 104 -10.32 1.56 -8.29
C PHE A 104 -10.33 2.67 -9.32
N GLN A 105 -10.86 3.82 -8.92
CA GLN A 105 -10.78 5.07 -9.67
C GLN A 105 -9.78 5.97 -8.93
N PRO A 106 -8.48 5.97 -9.31
CA PRO A 106 -7.45 6.66 -8.55
C PRO A 106 -7.82 8.13 -8.26
N GLN A 107 -8.34 8.83 -9.27
CA GLN A 107 -8.71 10.25 -9.18
C GLN A 107 -9.80 10.55 -8.14
N LEU A 108 -10.66 9.59 -7.81
CA LEU A 108 -11.71 9.77 -6.81
C LEU A 108 -11.35 9.22 -5.43
N PHE A 109 -10.25 8.47 -5.33
CA PHE A 109 -9.93 7.70 -4.13
C PHE A 109 -9.79 8.59 -2.88
N ILE A 110 -8.99 9.65 -2.95
CA ILE A 110 -8.79 10.54 -1.79
C ILE A 110 -10.12 11.16 -1.37
N ASN A 111 -10.91 11.67 -2.32
CA ASN A 111 -12.20 12.28 -2.02
C ASN A 111 -13.16 11.28 -1.36
N GLN A 112 -13.18 10.03 -1.83
CA GLN A 112 -14.00 8.96 -1.25
C GLN A 112 -13.55 8.62 0.18
N VAL A 113 -12.24 8.45 0.40
CA VAL A 113 -11.68 8.16 1.73
C VAL A 113 -11.94 9.31 2.69
N CYS A 114 -11.65 10.56 2.32
CA CYS A 114 -11.91 11.72 3.16
C CYS A 114 -13.40 11.87 3.49
N HIS A 115 -14.28 11.62 2.52
CA HIS A 115 -15.73 11.66 2.74
C HIS A 115 -16.23 10.58 3.71
N ASP A 116 -15.73 9.35 3.59
CA ASP A 116 -16.10 8.25 4.50
C ASP A 116 -15.50 8.47 5.90
N PHE A 117 -14.22 8.86 5.98
CA PHE A 117 -13.46 8.89 7.23
C PHE A 117 -13.82 10.10 8.09
N SER A 118 -14.17 11.24 7.48
CA SER A 118 -14.63 12.43 8.22
C SER A 118 -15.92 12.19 9.02
N LYS A 119 -16.75 11.24 8.59
CA LYS A 119 -18.02 10.88 9.28
C LYS A 119 -17.82 9.89 10.42
N ARG A 120 -16.67 9.23 10.49
CA ARG A 120 -16.40 8.16 11.45
C ARG A 120 -15.55 8.70 12.60
N ARG A 121 -15.96 8.36 13.83
CA ARG A 121 -15.17 8.60 15.04
C ARG A 121 -14.27 7.39 15.29
N ALA A 122 -13.10 7.63 15.87
CA ALA A 122 -12.14 6.60 16.30
C ALA A 122 -11.55 5.73 15.16
N LEU A 123 -11.14 6.35 14.04
CA LEU A 123 -10.28 5.70 13.04
C LEU A 123 -8.79 5.86 13.35
N SER A 124 -8.48 6.78 14.27
CA SER A 124 -7.17 7.06 14.83
C SER A 124 -7.24 6.99 16.35
N ARG A 125 -6.08 6.84 16.98
CA ARG A 125 -5.93 6.93 18.44
C ARG A 125 -6.26 8.32 18.96
N ASP A 126 -6.04 9.35 18.15
CA ASP A 126 -6.34 10.72 18.50
C ASP A 126 -6.98 11.48 17.32
N LEU A 127 -7.91 12.38 17.65
CA LEU A 127 -8.68 13.10 16.64
C LEU A 127 -7.81 14.06 15.81
N GLU A 128 -6.71 14.55 16.39
CA GLU A 128 -5.80 15.49 15.73
C GLU A 128 -5.02 14.80 14.62
N SER A 129 -4.48 13.61 14.85
CA SER A 129 -3.82 12.75 13.87
C SER A 129 -4.77 12.35 12.75
N GLN A 130 -6.03 12.00 13.07
CA GLN A 130 -7.05 11.78 12.05
C GLN A 130 -7.25 13.03 11.19
N THR A 131 -7.47 14.19 11.81
CA THR A 131 -7.72 15.45 11.09
C THR A 131 -6.53 15.81 10.20
N ARG A 132 -5.32 15.79 10.77
CA ARG A 132 -4.06 16.08 10.06
C ARG A 132 -3.86 15.15 8.87
N CYS A 133 -4.10 13.85 9.03
CA CYS A 133 -4.00 12.89 7.93
C CYS A 133 -4.98 13.24 6.80
N LEU A 134 -6.24 13.51 7.13
CA LEU A 134 -7.26 13.86 6.13
C LEU A 134 -6.94 15.18 5.41
N ASP A 135 -6.46 16.20 6.12
CA ASP A 135 -6.05 17.48 5.53
C ASP A 135 -4.87 17.29 4.55
N ARG A 136 -3.91 16.43 4.92
CA ARG A 136 -2.75 16.12 4.09
C ARG A 136 -3.10 15.30 2.86
N LEU A 137 -4.10 14.42 2.96
CA LEU A 137 -4.68 13.75 1.80
C LEU A 137 -5.35 14.76 0.86
N GLN A 138 -6.16 15.68 1.38
CA GLN A 138 -6.79 16.73 0.56
C GLN A 138 -5.76 17.62 -0.13
N LEU A 139 -4.69 17.99 0.56
CA LEU A 139 -3.56 18.69 -0.04
C LEU A 139 -2.92 17.88 -1.19
N ALA A 140 -2.71 16.58 -1.00
CA ALA A 140 -2.19 15.71 -2.06
C ALA A 140 -3.12 15.68 -3.29
N GLN A 141 -4.44 15.60 -3.09
CA GLN A 141 -5.43 15.68 -4.16
C GLN A 141 -5.36 17.02 -4.91
N LYS A 142 -5.33 18.13 -4.16
CA LYS A 142 -5.21 19.47 -4.76
C LYS A 142 -3.96 19.60 -5.62
N LEU A 143 -2.81 19.13 -5.13
CA LEU A 143 -1.55 19.16 -5.88
C LEU A 143 -1.58 18.29 -7.14
N VAL A 144 -2.29 17.16 -7.11
CA VAL A 144 -2.52 16.32 -8.30
C VAL A 144 -3.38 17.07 -9.32
N ASP A 145 -4.48 17.68 -8.87
CA ASP A 145 -5.42 18.41 -9.73
C ASP A 145 -4.77 19.64 -10.38
N GLU A 146 -3.86 20.30 -9.66
CA GLU A 146 -3.06 21.42 -10.17
C GLU A 146 -1.91 20.98 -11.10
N GLY A 147 -1.65 19.68 -11.22
CA GLY A 147 -0.50 19.16 -11.98
C GLY A 147 0.85 19.59 -11.39
N ALA A 148 0.92 19.79 -10.07
CA ALA A 148 2.11 20.26 -9.39
C ALA A 148 3.29 19.29 -9.61
N SER A 149 4.50 19.81 -9.82
CA SER A 149 5.69 18.98 -9.94
C SER A 149 6.05 18.31 -8.60
N THR A 150 6.77 17.18 -8.64
CA THR A 150 7.22 16.49 -7.41
C THR A 150 8.04 17.39 -6.51
N ILE A 151 8.87 18.26 -7.09
CA ILE A 151 9.66 19.25 -6.36
C ILE A 151 8.72 20.23 -5.66
N ALA A 152 7.80 20.86 -6.39
CA ALA A 152 6.85 21.80 -5.80
C ALA A 152 6.00 21.15 -4.68
N ALA A 153 5.54 19.92 -4.87
CA ALA A 153 4.72 19.22 -3.88
C ALA A 153 5.45 18.90 -2.55
N HIS A 154 6.78 18.72 -2.59
CA HIS A 154 7.60 18.34 -1.42
C HIS A 154 8.58 19.44 -0.96
N GLN A 155 8.72 20.51 -1.74
CA GLN A 155 9.54 21.69 -1.48
C GLN A 155 8.66 22.92 -1.74
N LEU A 156 7.86 23.27 -0.73
CA LEU A 156 7.20 24.57 -0.62
C LEU A 156 7.90 25.41 0.45
N ASP A 157 7.75 26.72 0.33
CA ASP A 157 8.34 27.73 1.24
C ASP A 157 8.21 27.28 2.70
N PRO A 158 9.29 27.18 3.49
CA PRO A 158 9.24 26.74 4.89
C PRO A 158 8.32 27.57 5.79
N LYS A 159 7.80 28.71 5.32
CA LYS A 159 6.79 29.52 6.01
C LYS A 159 5.35 29.08 5.75
N LEU A 160 5.09 28.30 4.71
CA LEU A 160 3.79 27.74 4.38
C LEU A 160 3.81 26.26 4.76
N ASP A 161 2.94 25.85 5.68
CA ASP A 161 2.79 24.45 6.10
C ASP A 161 2.10 23.58 5.00
N ASP A 162 2.26 23.95 3.73
CA ASP A 162 1.57 23.37 2.57
C ASP A 162 2.40 22.25 1.88
N ARG A 163 3.43 21.71 2.54
CA ARG A 163 4.27 20.64 1.97
C ARG A 163 3.71 19.25 2.25
N LEU A 164 3.91 18.32 1.31
CA LEU A 164 3.73 16.89 1.59
C LEU A 164 4.94 16.35 2.37
N SER A 165 4.75 16.08 3.66
CA SER A 165 5.75 15.41 4.51
C SER A 165 5.34 14.00 4.93
N ASP A 166 4.05 13.69 4.88
CA ASP A 166 3.51 12.44 5.42
C ASP A 166 3.57 11.32 4.40
N ALA A 167 3.97 10.13 4.85
CA ALA A 167 4.32 9.04 3.97
C ALA A 167 3.14 8.61 3.07
N ILE A 168 1.94 8.50 3.65
CA ILE A 168 0.75 8.06 2.89
C ILE A 168 0.29 9.10 1.87
N ALA A 169 0.30 10.39 2.24
CA ALA A 169 -0.11 11.48 1.35
C ALA A 169 0.86 11.63 0.17
N SER A 170 2.17 11.59 0.44
CA SER A 170 3.19 11.54 -0.62
C SER A 170 3.03 10.30 -1.51
N SER A 171 2.80 9.13 -0.92
CA SER A 171 2.65 7.88 -1.68
C SER A 171 1.44 7.91 -2.63
N LEU A 172 0.31 8.45 -2.15
CA LEU A 172 -0.87 8.65 -2.98
C LEU A 172 -0.64 9.72 -4.03
N TYR A 173 -0.01 10.85 -3.70
CA TYR A 173 0.37 11.85 -4.69
C TYR A 173 1.17 11.24 -5.85
N TYR A 174 2.18 10.39 -5.57
CA TYR A 174 2.94 9.73 -6.64
C TYR A 174 2.07 8.83 -7.51
N LEU A 175 1.23 8.00 -6.89
CA LEU A 175 0.30 7.12 -7.60
C LEU A 175 -0.65 7.92 -8.49
N LEU A 176 -1.32 8.92 -7.91
CA LEU A 176 -2.37 9.68 -8.58
C LEU A 176 -1.83 10.60 -9.68
N SER A 177 -0.60 11.10 -9.54
CA SER A 177 0.06 11.92 -10.57
C SER A 177 0.47 11.11 -11.80
N THR A 178 0.79 9.81 -11.66
CA THR A 178 1.17 8.96 -12.80
C THR A 178 0.66 7.53 -12.65
N PRO A 179 -0.66 7.31 -12.62
CA PRO A 179 -1.25 6.03 -12.21
C PRO A 179 -0.95 4.89 -13.18
N HIS A 180 -0.41 5.19 -14.37
CA HIS A 180 -0.16 4.23 -15.44
C HIS A 180 1.26 3.67 -15.46
N SER A 181 2.16 4.09 -14.57
CA SER A 181 3.56 3.65 -14.60
C SER A 181 4.10 3.36 -13.21
N TRP A 182 4.19 2.07 -12.88
CA TRP A 182 4.81 1.60 -11.65
C TRP A 182 6.26 2.12 -11.51
N SER A 183 7.06 2.04 -12.57
CA SER A 183 8.49 2.44 -12.53
C SER A 183 8.69 3.94 -12.30
N LEU A 184 7.86 4.79 -12.91
CA LEU A 184 7.92 6.24 -12.66
C LEU A 184 7.48 6.58 -11.24
N ILE A 185 6.49 5.87 -10.68
CA ILE A 185 6.05 6.04 -9.30
C ILE A 185 7.19 5.69 -8.35
N THR A 186 7.74 4.48 -8.45
CA THR A 186 8.76 3.99 -7.52
C THR A 186 10.08 4.75 -7.65
N ASN A 187 10.53 5.07 -8.86
CA ASN A 187 11.76 5.86 -9.07
C ASN A 187 11.68 7.27 -8.46
N ARG A 188 10.50 7.91 -8.50
CA ARG A 188 10.31 9.21 -7.86
C ARG A 188 10.26 9.07 -6.34
N ALA A 189 9.48 8.11 -5.84
CA ALA A 189 9.33 7.89 -4.40
C ALA A 189 10.64 7.46 -3.68
N GLN A 190 11.47 6.62 -4.33
CA GLN A 190 12.75 6.16 -3.79
C GLN A 190 13.73 7.29 -3.45
N LYS A 191 13.64 8.43 -4.16
CA LYS A 191 14.48 9.61 -3.89
C LYS A 191 14.15 10.29 -2.56
N HIS A 192 12.99 10.02 -1.99
CA HIS A 192 12.51 10.68 -0.77
C HIS A 192 12.58 9.76 0.44
N ASN A 193 11.97 8.58 0.37
CA ASN A 193 11.91 7.66 1.51
C ASN A 193 11.56 6.23 1.07
N LEU A 194 12.21 5.23 1.68
CA LEU A 194 11.96 3.82 1.42
C LEU A 194 10.50 3.39 1.71
N ARG A 195 9.89 3.88 2.80
CA ARG A 195 8.48 3.61 3.16
C ARG A 195 7.55 4.13 2.07
N ILE A 196 7.78 5.35 1.59
CA ILE A 196 6.98 5.96 0.50
C ILE A 196 7.11 5.15 -0.79
N ALA A 197 8.32 4.69 -1.12
CA ALA A 197 8.56 3.86 -2.29
C ALA A 197 7.82 2.51 -2.22
N ILE A 198 7.83 1.85 -1.06
CA ILE A 198 7.12 0.59 -0.84
C ILE A 198 5.61 0.79 -0.90
N GLN A 199 5.07 1.80 -0.22
CA GLN A 199 3.64 2.11 -0.23
C GLN A 199 3.14 2.44 -1.63
N SER A 200 3.77 3.42 -2.30
CA SER A 200 3.39 3.84 -3.65
C SER A 200 3.54 2.74 -4.70
N GLY A 201 4.63 1.97 -4.63
CA GLY A 201 4.86 0.81 -5.50
C GLY A 201 3.82 -0.27 -5.31
N ALA A 202 3.49 -0.63 -4.06
CA ALA A 202 2.47 -1.64 -3.77
C ALA A 202 1.08 -1.21 -4.24
N MET A 203 0.69 0.05 -4.01
CA MET A 203 -0.58 0.58 -4.51
C MET A 203 -0.64 0.59 -6.04
N ALA A 204 0.44 1.01 -6.71
CA ALA A 204 0.53 0.97 -8.16
C ALA A 204 0.44 -0.47 -8.70
N ALA A 205 1.14 -1.41 -8.07
CA ALA A 205 1.13 -2.81 -8.46
C ALA A 205 -0.25 -3.46 -8.23
N ALA A 206 -0.93 -3.13 -7.12
CA ALA A 206 -2.30 -3.56 -6.86
C ALA A 206 -3.25 -3.04 -7.94
N TYR A 207 -3.14 -1.76 -8.32
CA TYR A 207 -3.98 -1.12 -9.33
C TYR A 207 -3.70 -1.61 -10.76
N LEU A 208 -2.44 -1.71 -11.15
CA LEU A 208 -2.04 -2.11 -12.50
C LEU A 208 -2.12 -3.62 -12.70
N GLY A 209 -1.93 -4.40 -11.63
CA GLY A 209 -1.82 -5.85 -11.69
C GLY A 209 -0.52 -6.36 -12.27
N GLU A 210 0.48 -5.49 -12.41
CA GLU A 210 1.82 -5.80 -12.88
C GLU A 210 2.84 -4.77 -12.37
N VAL A 211 4.11 -5.17 -12.35
CA VAL A 211 5.25 -4.27 -12.23
C VAL A 211 5.84 -4.15 -13.65
N GLY A 212 5.59 -3.02 -14.32
CA GLY A 212 5.81 -2.88 -15.78
C GLY A 212 7.22 -3.22 -16.29
N GLU A 213 7.35 -3.47 -17.60
CA GLU A 213 8.60 -3.86 -18.25
C GLU A 213 9.56 -2.69 -18.60
N PRO A 214 10.87 -2.98 -18.83
CA PRO A 214 11.58 -4.19 -18.41
C PRO A 214 12.36 -3.89 -17.14
N ILE A 215 12.04 -4.60 -16.06
CA ILE A 215 13.02 -4.82 -14.98
C ILE A 215 14.22 -5.46 -15.68
N ASN A 216 15.41 -4.89 -15.56
CA ASN A 216 16.60 -5.49 -16.14
C ASN A 216 16.76 -6.88 -15.50
N LEU A 217 16.43 -7.95 -16.24
CA LEU A 217 16.39 -9.34 -15.74
C LEU A 217 17.82 -9.89 -15.65
N ASP A 218 18.67 -9.20 -14.89
CA ASP A 218 19.84 -9.86 -14.34
C ASP A 218 19.41 -10.99 -13.40
N ALA A 219 20.32 -11.91 -13.10
CA ALA A 219 20.03 -13.09 -12.28
C ALA A 219 19.42 -12.71 -10.92
N LYS A 220 19.77 -11.56 -10.36
CA LYS A 220 19.26 -11.07 -9.07
C LYS A 220 17.80 -10.65 -9.18
N ASN A 221 17.46 -9.83 -10.17
CA ASN A 221 16.09 -9.36 -10.38
C ASN A 221 15.16 -10.51 -10.81
N TYR A 222 15.67 -11.47 -11.56
CA TYR A 222 14.92 -12.69 -11.88
C TYR A 222 14.49 -13.45 -10.63
N GLU A 223 15.40 -13.70 -9.68
CA GLU A 223 15.06 -14.38 -8.43
C GLU A 223 14.11 -13.57 -7.54
N ILE A 224 14.22 -12.24 -7.53
CA ILE A 224 13.26 -11.37 -6.84
C ILE A 224 11.84 -11.51 -7.43
N VAL A 225 11.72 -11.42 -8.77
CA VAL A 225 10.43 -11.54 -9.46
C VAL A 225 9.82 -12.92 -9.22
N LYS A 226 10.63 -13.98 -9.29
CA LYS A 226 10.21 -15.34 -8.99
C LYS A 226 9.73 -15.49 -7.56
N THR A 227 10.47 -14.97 -6.58
CA THR A 227 10.10 -15.02 -5.15
C THR A 227 8.80 -14.28 -4.89
N GLY A 228 8.64 -13.07 -5.43
CA GLY A 228 7.40 -12.29 -5.32
C GLY A 228 6.20 -12.99 -5.97
N ALA A 229 6.41 -13.63 -7.12
CA ALA A 229 5.38 -14.43 -7.78
C ALA A 229 4.96 -15.65 -6.95
N LEU A 230 5.91 -16.36 -6.33
CA LEU A 230 5.64 -17.50 -5.46
C LEU A 230 4.85 -17.09 -4.22
N LEU A 231 5.24 -16.00 -3.55
CA LEU A 231 4.51 -15.46 -2.40
C LEU A 231 3.09 -15.03 -2.79
N GLY A 232 2.94 -14.36 -3.93
CA GLY A 232 1.61 -13.96 -4.44
C GLY A 232 0.73 -15.13 -4.80
N ASP A 233 1.29 -16.19 -5.39
CA ASP A 233 0.56 -17.43 -5.68
C ASP A 233 0.10 -18.14 -4.42
N LYS A 234 0.98 -18.28 -3.42
CA LYS A 234 0.66 -18.87 -2.11
C LYS A 234 -0.51 -18.13 -1.47
N LEU A 235 -0.42 -16.81 -1.37
CA LEU A 235 -1.46 -16.00 -0.75
C LEU A 235 -2.79 -16.01 -1.52
N TRP A 236 -2.72 -15.94 -2.84
CA TRP A 236 -3.91 -16.03 -3.67
C TRP A 236 -4.59 -17.40 -3.50
N ALA A 237 -3.82 -18.49 -3.44
CA ALA A 237 -4.35 -19.83 -3.27
C ALA A 237 -5.00 -20.04 -1.90
N ILE A 238 -4.38 -19.52 -0.82
CA ILE A 238 -4.95 -19.56 0.53
C ILE A 238 -6.25 -18.75 0.57
N TRP A 239 -6.22 -17.52 0.07
CA TRP A 239 -7.40 -16.65 0.01
C TRP A 239 -8.55 -17.28 -0.80
N ALA A 240 -8.22 -17.92 -1.92
CA ALA A 240 -9.22 -18.59 -2.77
C ALA A 240 -9.75 -19.91 -2.17
N GLY A 241 -9.26 -20.35 -1.00
CA GLY A 241 -9.65 -21.61 -0.37
C GLY A 241 -9.15 -22.85 -1.10
N VAL A 242 -8.14 -22.72 -1.97
CA VAL A 242 -7.55 -23.82 -2.75
C VAL A 242 -6.37 -24.46 -2.01
N TYR A 243 -5.85 -23.78 -0.99
CA TYR A 243 -4.74 -24.25 -0.16
C TYR A 243 -5.13 -24.16 1.32
N ASP A 244 -5.01 -25.27 2.05
CA ASP A 244 -5.24 -25.32 3.48
C ASP A 244 -3.94 -24.90 4.19
N SER A 245 -3.94 -23.74 4.89
CA SER A 245 -2.77 -23.24 5.60
C SER A 245 -2.28 -24.19 6.72
N ASN A 246 -3.11 -25.17 7.09
CA ASN A 246 -2.83 -26.16 8.12
C ASN A 246 -2.02 -27.38 7.66
N CYS A 247 -1.73 -27.55 6.36
CA CYS A 247 -0.99 -28.71 5.87
C CYS A 247 0.54 -28.64 6.03
N SER A 248 1.08 -27.57 6.63
CA SER A 248 2.53 -27.34 6.76
C SER A 248 3.08 -27.45 8.20
N ARG A 249 2.38 -28.10 9.12
CA ARG A 249 2.88 -28.37 10.48
C ARG A 249 3.33 -29.81 10.67
#